data_AF-A0A061A3A1-F1
#
_entry.id   AF-A0A061A3A1-F1
#
_cell.length_a   1.000
_cell.length_b   1.000
_cell.length_c   1.000
_cell.angle_alpha   90.00
_cell.angle_beta   90.00
_cell.angle_gamma   90.00
#
_symmetry.space_group_name_H-M   'P 1'
#
loop_
_entity.id
_entity.type
_entity.pdbx_description
1 polymer ?
#
loop_
_entity_poly.entity_id
_entity_poly.type
_entity_poly.pdbx_seq_one_letter_code
_entity_poly.pdbx_strand_id
1 'polypeptide(L)'
;MKKPVPTTPDDGGPEDHATQPLGSVGQAARLQSVPASLSNSEPAKASSAVRRTFTFTSAVTGEKVTATCMPGCTIDHEADSDTQHPHDIYCHIPGPASELPLFGPLCDTGSPEDFRFLSWQIQSHPFSGRPAERLPFVAIEAIDDHYIEYLDPDTLEMVISRLQQQVNSLREAHVQLVNLRTAYLNPPEVAA
;
A
#
# COMPACT_ATOMS: atom_id res chain seq x y z
N MET A 1 -65.45 24.32 -12.08
CA MET A 1 -66.40 23.56 -11.23
C MET A 1 -65.60 22.85 -10.14
N LYS A 2 -66.05 22.92 -8.89
CA LYS A 2 -65.36 22.48 -7.67
C LYS A 2 -65.87 21.09 -7.23
N LYS A 3 -64.92 20.20 -6.84
CA LYS A 3 -65.00 19.08 -5.86
C LYS A 3 -65.96 17.90 -6.19
N PRO A 4 -65.83 16.70 -5.54
CA PRO A 4 -65.09 16.41 -4.30
C PRO A 4 -64.21 15.12 -4.27
N VAL A 5 -63.30 15.15 -3.30
CA VAL A 5 -62.63 14.03 -2.62
C VAL A 5 -63.63 13.25 -1.77
N PRO A 6 -63.48 11.93 -1.59
CA PRO A 6 -63.97 11.23 -0.40
C PRO A 6 -62.83 10.88 0.56
N THR A 7 -63.07 11.15 1.84
CA THR A 7 -62.22 10.79 2.99
C THR A 7 -63.07 9.98 3.96
N THR A 8 -62.38 9.19 4.81
CA THR A 8 -62.77 8.53 6.08
C THR A 8 -63.50 7.17 6.01
N PRO A 9 -63.48 6.34 7.10
CA PRO A 9 -62.59 6.26 8.30
C PRO A 9 -61.94 4.84 8.45
N ASP A 10 -60.77 4.68 9.07
CA ASP A 10 -60.49 4.35 10.49
C ASP A 10 -61.27 3.12 11.05
N ASP A 11 -60.57 2.00 11.30
CA ASP A 11 -60.85 1.07 12.40
C ASP A 11 -59.77 -0.02 12.56
N GLY A 12 -59.28 -0.21 13.80
CA GLY A 12 -59.00 -1.56 14.30
C GLY A 12 -57.56 -2.07 14.42
N GLY A 13 -56.82 -1.57 15.41
CA GLY A 13 -56.22 -2.44 16.46
C GLY A 13 -54.83 -3.10 16.23
N PRO A 14 -54.07 -3.34 17.31
CA PRO A 14 -52.67 -3.79 17.27
C PRO A 14 -52.56 -5.32 17.40
N GLU A 15 -51.66 -5.95 16.63
CA GLU A 15 -51.25 -7.34 16.88
C GLU A 15 -49.93 -7.36 17.65
N ASP A 16 -50.07 -7.37 18.97
CA ASP A 16 -49.08 -7.86 19.92
C ASP A 16 -48.96 -9.39 19.77
N HIS A 17 -47.81 -9.86 19.31
CA HIS A 17 -47.37 -11.23 19.56
C HIS A 17 -46.11 -11.22 20.43
N ALA A 18 -46.33 -11.09 21.73
CA ALA A 18 -45.36 -11.47 22.75
C ALA A 18 -45.50 -12.96 23.07
N THR A 19 -44.40 -13.72 23.02
CA THR A 19 -43.80 -14.46 24.16
C THR A 19 -43.00 -15.70 23.69
N GLN A 20 -41.68 -15.56 23.84
CA GLN A 20 -40.55 -16.47 24.15
C GLN A 20 -40.83 -17.91 24.68
N PRO A 21 -39.79 -18.68 25.13
CA PRO A 21 -38.59 -19.18 24.46
C PRO A 21 -38.45 -20.72 24.65
N LEU A 22 -37.66 -21.41 23.82
CA LEU A 22 -37.19 -22.77 24.14
C LEU A 22 -35.69 -22.84 23.88
N GLY A 23 -34.92 -22.89 24.97
CA GLY A 23 -33.51 -23.22 24.92
C GLY A 23 -33.28 -24.69 24.59
N SER A 24 -32.10 -24.99 24.06
CA SER A 24 -31.18 -25.93 24.70
C SER A 24 -29.93 -26.10 23.86
N VAL A 25 -28.82 -25.67 24.47
CA VAL A 25 -27.55 -26.38 24.60
C VAL A 25 -27.04 -27.16 23.38
N GLY A 26 -25.92 -26.69 22.85
CA GLY A 26 -24.81 -27.56 22.51
C GLY A 26 -24.65 -27.88 21.03
N GLN A 27 -23.78 -27.11 20.38
CA GLN A 27 -22.66 -27.67 19.64
C GLN A 27 -21.62 -26.58 19.38
N ALA A 28 -20.67 -26.50 20.31
CA ALA A 28 -19.36 -25.94 20.05
C ALA A 28 -18.67 -26.84 19.01
N ALA A 29 -18.90 -26.57 17.73
CA ALA A 29 -18.13 -27.15 16.65
C ALA A 29 -16.79 -26.41 16.55
N ARG A 30 -15.88 -26.85 17.42
CA ARG A 30 -14.42 -26.93 17.25
C ARG A 30 -13.91 -26.27 15.96
N LEU A 31 -13.48 -25.00 16.08
CA LEU A 31 -12.56 -24.39 15.11
C LEU A 31 -11.30 -25.27 15.07
N GLN A 32 -11.16 -26.05 13.99
CA GLN A 32 -9.92 -26.76 13.73
C GLN A 32 -8.91 -25.72 13.25
N SER A 33 -7.84 -25.55 14.03
CA SER A 33 -6.69 -24.73 13.69
C SER A 33 -6.09 -25.23 12.38
N VAL A 34 -6.15 -24.40 11.34
CA VAL A 34 -5.37 -24.59 10.11
C VAL A 34 -3.89 -24.50 10.51
N PRO A 35 -3.05 -25.52 10.26
CA PRO A 35 -1.62 -25.38 10.50
C PRO A 35 -1.07 -24.33 9.56
N ALA A 36 -0.35 -23.35 10.11
CA ALA A 36 0.43 -22.41 9.34
C ALA A 36 1.43 -23.21 8.49
N SER A 37 1.20 -23.27 7.18
CA SER A 37 2.22 -23.71 6.24
C SER A 37 3.39 -22.75 6.37
N LEU A 38 4.52 -23.30 6.82
CA LEU A 38 5.82 -22.66 6.76
C LEU A 38 6.14 -22.41 5.28
N SER A 39 5.83 -21.20 4.82
CA SER A 39 6.31 -20.72 3.54
C SER A 39 7.83 -20.64 3.63
N ASN A 40 8.52 -21.54 2.93
CA ASN A 40 9.95 -21.42 2.64
C ASN A 40 10.14 -20.20 1.76
N SER A 41 10.14 -19.02 2.37
CA SER A 41 10.71 -17.83 1.77
C SER A 41 12.21 -17.97 1.89
N GLU A 42 12.83 -18.31 0.76
CA GLU A 42 14.28 -18.21 0.56
C GLU A 42 14.73 -16.83 1.10
N PRO A 43 15.77 -16.76 1.95
CA PRO A 43 16.16 -15.50 2.56
C PRO A 43 16.49 -14.52 1.45
N ALA A 44 15.75 -13.41 1.40
CA ALA A 44 16.08 -12.26 0.57
C ALA A 44 17.57 -12.00 0.74
N LYS A 45 18.33 -12.08 -0.36
CA LYS A 45 19.76 -11.76 -0.41
C LYS A 45 19.97 -10.53 0.46
N ALA A 46 20.68 -10.70 1.57
CA ALA A 46 21.00 -9.61 2.47
C ALA A 46 21.66 -8.52 1.61
N SER A 47 20.91 -7.45 1.34
CA SER A 47 21.43 -6.26 0.70
C SER A 47 22.63 -5.83 1.54
N SER A 48 23.80 -5.76 0.91
CA SER A 48 25.03 -5.39 1.58
C SER A 48 24.79 -4.13 2.42
N ALA A 49 25.11 -4.20 3.71
CA ALA A 49 24.99 -3.08 4.63
C ALA A 49 25.95 -1.91 4.26
N VAL A 50 26.80 -2.09 3.24
CA VAL A 50 27.71 -1.09 2.72
C VAL A 50 26.94 -0.09 1.86
N ARG A 51 26.98 1.19 2.25
CA ARG A 51 26.41 2.26 1.43
C ARG A 51 27.23 2.45 0.16
N ARG A 52 26.58 2.37 -0.99
CA ARG A 52 27.17 2.73 -2.28
C ARG A 52 27.37 4.24 -2.34
N THR A 53 28.47 4.67 -2.95
CA THR A 53 28.70 6.07 -3.29
C THR A 53 28.85 6.18 -4.80
N PHE A 54 28.50 7.33 -5.35
CA PHE A 54 28.66 7.64 -6.76
C PHE A 54 29.01 9.12 -6.91
N THR A 55 29.53 9.49 -8.07
CA THR A 55 29.90 10.88 -8.38
C THR A 55 29.30 11.26 -9.72
N PHE A 56 28.73 12.46 -9.78
CA PHE A 56 28.14 13.05 -10.99
C PHE A 56 28.62 14.49 -11.17
N THR A 57 28.42 15.06 -12.35
CA THR A 57 28.69 16.49 -12.58
C THR A 57 27.39 17.27 -12.44
N SER A 58 27.34 18.24 -11.54
CA SER A 58 26.15 19.07 -11.32
C SER A 58 25.87 19.95 -12.54
N ALA A 59 24.69 19.81 -13.14
CA ALA A 59 24.25 20.69 -14.24
C ALA A 59 24.07 22.16 -13.79
N VAL A 60 23.93 22.41 -12.49
CA VAL A 60 23.71 23.75 -11.92
C VAL A 60 25.03 24.48 -11.66
N THR A 61 26.04 23.78 -11.15
CA THR A 61 27.31 24.40 -10.71
C THR A 61 28.49 24.03 -11.62
N GLY A 62 28.37 22.98 -12.43
CA GLY A 62 29.47 22.40 -13.21
C GLY A 62 30.48 21.59 -12.37
N GLU A 63 30.26 21.45 -11.06
CA GLU A 63 31.18 20.78 -10.15
C GLU A 63 30.89 19.28 -10.04
N LYS A 64 31.93 18.49 -9.73
CA LYS A 64 31.77 17.08 -9.37
C LYS A 64 31.23 16.97 -7.95
N VAL A 65 30.10 16.28 -7.81
CA VAL A 65 29.42 16.05 -6.54
C VAL A 65 29.45 14.56 -6.25
N THR A 66 29.96 14.18 -5.08
CA THR A 66 29.89 12.81 -4.57
C THR A 66 28.68 12.66 -3.66
N ALA A 67 27.84 11.67 -3.94
CA ALA A 67 26.64 11.36 -3.18
C ALA A 67 26.69 9.93 -2.64
N THR A 68 25.97 9.72 -1.54
CA THR A 68 25.86 8.41 -0.88
C THR A 68 24.44 7.91 -1.02
N CYS A 69 24.28 6.68 -1.52
CA CYS A 69 22.99 6.04 -1.64
C CYS A 69 22.35 5.79 -0.28
N MET A 70 21.02 5.85 -0.23
CA MET A 70 20.26 5.25 0.85
C MET A 70 20.59 3.74 0.94
N PRO A 71 20.79 3.18 2.16
CA PRO A 71 20.95 1.74 2.33
C PRO A 71 19.79 0.97 1.67
N GLY A 72 20.11 -0.10 0.94
CA GLY A 72 19.11 -0.87 0.21
C GLY A 72 18.62 -0.27 -1.10
N CYS A 73 19.07 0.94 -1.49
CA CYS A 73 18.71 1.52 -2.79
C CYS A 73 19.00 0.55 -3.94
N THR A 74 18.02 0.37 -4.83
CA THR A 74 18.11 -0.53 -5.99
C THR A 74 18.42 0.18 -7.30
N ILE A 75 18.42 1.52 -7.32
CA ILE A 75 18.78 2.30 -8.52
C ILE A 75 20.26 2.14 -8.82
N ASP A 76 20.58 1.98 -10.10
CA ASP A 76 21.95 2.05 -10.59
C ASP A 76 22.33 3.50 -10.90
N HIS A 77 22.98 4.15 -9.93
CA HIS A 77 23.48 5.52 -10.07
C HIS A 77 24.83 5.60 -10.81
N GLU A 78 25.42 4.49 -11.25
CA GLU A 78 26.63 4.55 -12.09
C GLU A 78 26.30 5.15 -13.47
N ALA A 79 25.08 4.92 -13.96
CA ALA A 79 24.54 5.54 -15.16
C ALA A 79 24.34 7.07 -15.02
N ASP A 80 24.25 7.58 -13.78
CA ASP A 80 24.09 9.01 -13.50
C ASP A 80 25.43 9.77 -13.43
N SER A 81 26.54 9.13 -13.82
CA SER A 81 27.89 9.71 -13.75
C SER A 81 28.12 10.91 -14.69
N ASP A 82 27.18 11.15 -15.61
CA ASP A 82 27.16 12.28 -16.53
C ASP A 82 26.75 13.61 -15.86
N THR A 83 26.41 14.61 -16.68
CA THR A 83 25.90 15.90 -16.20
C THR A 83 24.42 15.75 -15.82
N GLN A 84 24.12 15.77 -14.52
CA GLN A 84 22.77 15.59 -13.98
C GLN A 84 22.33 16.81 -13.18
N HIS A 85 21.03 17.13 -13.25
CA HIS A 85 20.45 18.10 -12.32
C HIS A 85 20.30 17.45 -10.94
N PRO A 86 20.84 18.04 -9.85
CA PRO A 86 20.86 17.37 -8.53
C PRO A 86 19.49 16.92 -8.03
N HIS A 87 18.42 17.64 -8.38
CA HIS A 87 17.05 17.30 -7.98
C HIS A 87 16.49 16.03 -8.64
N ASP A 88 17.09 15.55 -9.73
CA ASP A 88 16.67 14.31 -10.39
C ASP A 88 17.29 13.08 -9.75
N ILE A 89 18.23 13.27 -8.82
CA ILE A 89 18.88 12.20 -8.09
C ILE A 89 18.01 11.84 -6.88
N TYR A 90 17.50 10.60 -6.90
CA TYR A 90 16.75 10.01 -5.81
C TYR A 90 17.16 8.56 -5.62
N CYS A 91 17.06 8.05 -4.40
CA CYS A 91 17.17 6.61 -4.13
C CYS A 91 15.76 6.01 -4.02
N HIS A 92 15.58 4.76 -4.44
CA HIS A 92 14.33 4.03 -4.24
C HIS A 92 14.56 2.60 -3.71
N ILE A 93 13.60 2.11 -2.93
CA ILE A 93 13.36 0.70 -2.66
C ILE A 93 11.91 0.42 -3.08
N PRO A 94 11.67 -0.48 -4.03
CA PRO A 94 10.33 -0.79 -4.47
C PRO A 94 9.60 -1.63 -3.40
N GLY A 95 8.35 -1.29 -3.12
CA GLY A 95 7.42 -2.18 -2.42
C GLY A 95 6.74 -3.12 -3.41
N PRO A 96 6.09 -4.20 -2.92
CA PRO A 96 5.26 -5.03 -3.77
C PRO A 96 4.06 -4.22 -4.28
N ALA A 97 3.77 -4.35 -5.57
CA ALA A 97 2.47 -3.97 -6.10
C ALA A 97 1.51 -5.17 -5.97
N SER A 98 0.26 -4.91 -5.62
CA SER A 98 -0.80 -5.89 -5.88
C SER A 98 -1.80 -5.30 -6.84
N GLU A 99 -2.42 -6.22 -7.55
CA GLU A 99 -3.47 -5.97 -8.50
C GLU A 99 -4.79 -6.48 -7.92
N LEU A 100 -5.84 -5.71 -8.12
CA LEU A 100 -7.21 -6.13 -7.87
C LEU A 100 -7.88 -6.32 -9.22
N PRO A 101 -8.52 -7.47 -9.47
CA PRO A 101 -9.38 -7.62 -10.64
C PRO A 101 -10.62 -6.76 -10.37
N LEU A 102 -10.72 -5.61 -11.03
CA LEU A 102 -11.88 -4.75 -10.94
C LEU A 102 -12.79 -5.00 -12.14
N PHE A 103 -14.08 -5.06 -11.86
CA PHE A 103 -15.14 -4.98 -12.86
C PHE A 103 -15.76 -3.59 -12.74
N GLY A 104 -15.86 -2.86 -13.85
CA GLY A 104 -16.46 -1.54 -13.81
C GLY A 104 -16.61 -0.92 -15.19
N PRO A 105 -17.28 0.25 -15.28
CA PRO A 105 -17.47 0.98 -16.52
C PRO A 105 -16.17 1.48 -17.18
N LEU A 106 -15.03 1.33 -16.49
CA LEU A 106 -13.68 1.61 -16.99
C LEU A 106 -13.03 0.41 -17.70
N CYS A 107 -13.62 -0.78 -17.61
CA CYS A 107 -13.14 -1.94 -18.33
C CYS A 107 -13.68 -1.90 -19.76
N ASP A 108 -12.87 -1.41 -20.69
CA ASP A 108 -13.23 -1.22 -22.10
C ASP A 108 -13.64 -2.53 -22.81
N THR A 109 -13.27 -3.66 -22.21
CA THR A 109 -13.31 -4.99 -22.81
C THR A 109 -14.47 -5.87 -22.34
N GLY A 110 -15.25 -5.44 -21.35
CA GLY A 110 -16.26 -6.29 -20.71
C GLY A 110 -15.69 -7.47 -19.92
N SER A 111 -14.37 -7.48 -19.68
CA SER A 111 -13.65 -8.41 -18.82
C SER A 111 -13.02 -7.67 -17.64
N PRO A 112 -12.75 -8.35 -16.50
CA PRO A 112 -12.07 -7.70 -15.39
C PRO A 112 -10.68 -7.24 -15.81
N GLU A 113 -10.30 -6.05 -15.38
CA GLU A 113 -8.96 -5.50 -15.57
C GLU A 113 -8.22 -5.45 -14.23
N ASP A 114 -6.92 -5.68 -14.28
CA ASP A 114 -6.06 -5.70 -13.10
C ASP A 114 -5.60 -4.26 -12.78
N PHE A 115 -6.16 -3.69 -11.71
CA PHE A 115 -5.77 -2.36 -11.24
C PHE A 115 -4.77 -2.45 -10.11
N ARG A 116 -3.63 -1.76 -10.28
CA ARG A 116 -2.63 -1.60 -9.22
C ARG A 116 -3.18 -0.70 -8.12
N PHE A 117 -3.20 -1.20 -6.88
CA PHE A 117 -3.72 -0.46 -5.73
C PHE A 117 -2.72 -0.45 -4.58
N LEU A 118 -2.71 0.66 -3.82
CA LEU A 118 -1.95 0.83 -2.57
C LEU A 118 -0.48 0.41 -2.66
N SER A 119 0.14 0.61 -3.84
CA SER A 119 1.56 0.35 -4.01
C SER A 119 2.36 1.36 -3.20
N TRP A 120 3.55 0.98 -2.74
CA TRP A 120 4.40 1.87 -1.97
C TRP A 120 5.85 1.73 -2.39
N GLN A 121 6.63 2.75 -2.06
CA GLN A 121 8.07 2.75 -2.26
C GLN A 121 8.74 3.62 -1.20
N ILE A 122 9.90 3.20 -0.71
CA ILE A 122 10.72 4.03 0.16
C ILE A 122 11.69 4.83 -0.72
N GLN A 123 11.70 6.14 -0.55
CA GLN A 123 12.53 7.04 -1.33
C GLN A 123 13.38 7.94 -0.44
N SER A 124 14.47 8.47 -1.01
CA SER A 124 15.24 9.58 -0.44
C SER A 124 15.74 10.48 -1.56
N HIS A 125 15.56 11.78 -1.43
CA HIS A 125 15.94 12.79 -2.41
C HIS A 125 17.03 13.69 -1.80
N PRO A 126 18.31 13.29 -1.87
CA PRO A 126 19.39 13.93 -1.11
C PRO A 126 19.54 15.43 -1.38
N PHE A 127 19.18 15.89 -2.58
CA PHE A 127 19.30 17.28 -2.99
C PHE A 127 17.96 18.04 -3.05
N SER A 128 16.86 17.44 -2.59
CA SER A 128 15.54 18.11 -2.63
C SER A 128 15.57 19.46 -1.89
N GLY A 129 14.80 20.43 -2.38
CA GLY A 129 14.59 21.70 -1.68
C GLY A 129 13.77 21.54 -0.40
N ARG A 130 13.06 20.41 -0.26
CA ARG A 130 12.21 20.09 0.90
C ARG A 130 12.99 19.21 1.88
N PRO A 131 13.29 19.69 3.10
CA PRO A 131 14.09 18.93 4.07
C PRO A 131 13.52 17.54 4.41
N ALA A 132 12.20 17.39 4.40
CA ALA A 132 11.53 16.13 4.68
C ALA A 132 11.85 15.02 3.66
N GLU A 133 12.14 15.40 2.41
CA GLU A 133 12.44 14.46 1.32
C GLU A 133 13.92 14.02 1.31
N ARG A 134 14.81 14.72 2.04
CA ARG A 134 16.25 14.40 2.11
C ARG A 134 16.57 13.22 3.03
N LEU A 135 15.60 12.81 3.83
CA LEU A 135 15.66 11.60 4.65
C LEU A 135 14.78 10.53 4.00
N PRO A 136 15.04 9.24 4.24
CA PRO A 136 14.14 8.18 3.80
C PRO A 136 12.69 8.49 4.20
N PHE A 137 11.77 8.38 3.25
CA PHE A 137 10.32 8.54 3.40
C PHE A 137 9.58 7.48 2.57
N VAL A 138 8.31 7.25 2.87
CA VAL A 138 7.45 6.37 2.07
C VAL A 138 6.55 7.22 1.17
N ALA A 139 6.51 6.89 -0.12
CA ALA A 139 5.48 7.34 -1.04
C ALA A 139 4.49 6.19 -1.26
N ILE A 140 3.19 6.51 -1.23
CA ILE A 140 2.10 5.56 -1.46
C ILE A 140 1.33 6.03 -2.69
N GLU A 141 1.11 5.11 -3.63
CA GLU A 141 0.23 5.30 -4.76
C GLU A 141 -1.21 4.97 -4.32
N ALA A 142 -2.07 5.98 -4.32
CA ALA A 142 -3.51 5.82 -4.10
C ALA A 142 -4.23 5.82 -5.45
N ILE A 143 -5.21 4.94 -5.60
CA ILE A 143 -6.14 5.02 -6.74
C ILE A 143 -7.17 6.10 -6.38
N ASP A 144 -7.19 7.19 -7.12
CA ASP A 144 -8.18 8.25 -7.00
C ASP A 144 -9.32 8.03 -8.00
N ASP A 145 -10.55 8.42 -7.64
CA ASP A 145 -11.75 8.37 -8.50
C ASP A 145 -12.15 7.00 -9.10
N HIS A 146 -11.72 5.88 -8.52
CA HIS A 146 -12.16 4.53 -8.94
C HIS A 146 -12.98 3.84 -7.84
N TYR A 147 -14.13 3.29 -8.20
CA TYR A 147 -14.98 2.50 -7.32
C TYR A 147 -14.91 1.03 -7.69
N ILE A 148 -14.92 0.18 -6.66
CA ILE A 148 -15.12 -1.26 -6.80
C ILE A 148 -16.61 -1.53 -6.53
N GLU A 149 -17.37 -1.84 -7.57
CA GLU A 149 -18.82 -1.97 -7.50
C GLU A 149 -19.30 -3.41 -7.78
N TYR A 150 -20.56 -3.70 -7.45
CA TYR A 150 -21.23 -4.97 -7.75
C TYR A 150 -20.55 -6.23 -7.17
N LEU A 151 -19.93 -6.11 -5.99
CA LEU A 151 -19.27 -7.25 -5.34
C LEU A 151 -20.28 -8.20 -4.70
N ASP A 152 -20.27 -9.45 -5.13
CA ASP A 152 -20.88 -10.55 -4.37
C ASP A 152 -20.05 -10.87 -3.10
N PRO A 153 -20.56 -11.70 -2.17
CA PRO A 153 -19.86 -11.99 -0.92
C PRO A 153 -18.44 -12.57 -1.10
N ASP A 154 -18.26 -13.47 -2.06
CA ASP A 154 -16.98 -14.14 -2.31
C ASP A 154 -15.96 -13.14 -2.91
N THR A 155 -16.43 -12.29 -3.81
CA THR A 155 -15.63 -11.23 -4.44
C THR A 155 -15.25 -10.16 -3.42
N LEU A 156 -16.18 -9.80 -2.51
CA LEU A 156 -15.87 -8.90 -1.40
C LEU A 156 -14.81 -9.50 -0.46
N GLU A 157 -14.91 -10.79 -0.12
CA GLU A 157 -13.90 -11.46 0.72
C GLU A 157 -12.51 -11.46 0.05
N MET A 158 -12.46 -11.68 -1.26
CA MET A 158 -11.22 -11.56 -2.04
C MET A 158 -10.63 -10.14 -1.95
N VAL A 159 -11.45 -9.10 -2.16
CA VAL A 159 -11.01 -7.70 -2.09
C VAL A 159 -10.48 -7.37 -0.68
N ILE A 160 -11.20 -7.78 0.37
CA ILE A 160 -10.75 -7.60 1.77
C ILE A 160 -9.40 -8.27 2.00
N SER A 161 -9.24 -9.51 1.53
CA SER A 161 -7.99 -10.27 1.70
C SER A 161 -6.81 -9.59 1.01
N ARG A 162 -7.01 -9.03 -0.18
CA ARG A 162 -6.00 -8.27 -0.94
C ARG A 162 -5.64 -6.95 -0.27
N LEU A 163 -6.64 -6.21 0.21
CA LEU A 163 -6.41 -4.98 0.99
C LEU A 163 -5.64 -5.29 2.28
N GLN A 164 -6.00 -6.36 2.99
CA GLN A 164 -5.29 -6.77 4.21
C GLN A 164 -3.83 -7.14 3.91
N GLN A 165 -3.56 -7.81 2.81
CA GLN A 165 -2.19 -8.10 2.36
C GLN A 165 -1.39 -6.81 2.12
N GLN A 166 -1.99 -5.81 1.45
CA GLN A 166 -1.33 -4.53 1.22
C GLN A 166 -1.09 -3.73 2.50
N VAL A 167 -2.06 -3.72 3.43
CA VAL A 167 -1.86 -3.11 4.74
C VAL A 167 -0.74 -3.80 5.51
N ASN A 168 -0.62 -5.12 5.44
CA ASN A 168 0.50 -5.85 6.06
C ASN A 168 1.84 -5.45 5.42
N SER A 169 1.89 -5.32 4.09
CA SER A 169 3.10 -4.85 3.40
C SER A 169 3.47 -3.41 3.81
N LEU A 170 2.50 -2.50 3.97
CA LEU A 170 2.75 -1.15 4.47
C LEU A 170 3.28 -1.15 5.93
N ARG A 171 2.84 -2.09 6.76
CA ARG A 171 3.41 -2.25 8.13
C ARG A 171 4.87 -2.70 8.07
N GLU A 172 5.21 -3.61 7.18
CA GLU A 172 6.60 -4.03 6.94
C GLU A 172 7.44 -2.85 6.42
N ALA A 173 6.90 -2.09 5.46
CA ALA A 173 7.52 -0.88 4.93
C ALA A 173 7.78 0.16 6.04
N HIS A 174 6.85 0.33 6.98
CA HIS A 174 7.02 1.21 8.12
C HIS A 174 8.18 0.77 9.02
N VAL A 175 8.26 -0.53 9.36
CA VAL A 175 9.39 -1.07 10.15
C VAL A 175 10.71 -0.87 9.39
N GLN A 176 10.72 -1.17 8.09
CA GLN A 176 11.88 -0.95 7.22
C GLN A 176 12.30 0.52 7.20
N LEU A 177 11.35 1.44 7.05
CA LEU A 177 11.59 2.89 7.05
C LEU A 177 12.23 3.36 8.36
N VAL A 178 11.72 2.92 9.50
CA VAL A 178 12.27 3.28 10.82
C VAL A 178 13.73 2.83 10.94
N ASN A 179 14.02 1.58 10.53
CA ASN A 179 15.38 1.04 10.53
C ASN A 179 16.28 1.79 9.55
N LEU A 180 15.80 2.07 8.34
CA LEU A 180 16.54 2.82 7.33
C LEU A 180 16.85 4.23 7.79
N ARG A 181 15.92 4.95 8.42
CA ARG A 181 16.19 6.29 8.95
C ARG A 181 17.25 6.26 10.05
N THR A 182 17.19 5.25 10.92
CA THR A 182 18.19 5.06 11.98
C THR A 182 19.58 4.81 11.38
N ALA A 183 19.67 3.91 10.40
CA ALA A 183 20.89 3.61 9.68
C ALA A 183 21.38 4.81 8.85
N TYR A 184 20.47 5.59 8.25
CA TYR A 184 20.76 6.76 7.41
C TYR A 184 21.40 7.90 8.22
N LEU A 185 20.89 8.13 9.44
CA LEU A 185 21.41 9.13 10.36
C LEU A 185 22.70 8.69 11.07
N ASN A 186 22.85 7.39 11.32
CA ASN A 186 24.02 6.79 11.97
C ASN A 186 24.74 5.85 11.00
N PRO A 187 25.43 6.37 9.97
CA PRO A 187 26.17 5.51 9.05
C PRO A 187 27.18 4.65 9.81
N PRO A 188 27.18 3.32 9.64
CA PRO A 188 28.35 2.53 10.02
C PRO A 188 29.56 3.02 9.20
N GLU A 189 30.73 3.02 9.82
CA GLU A 189 31.97 3.49 9.21
C GLU A 189 32.22 2.79 7.87
N VAL A 190 32.55 3.57 6.83
CA VAL A 190 32.82 3.05 5.49
C VAL A 190 34.12 2.26 5.53
N ALA A 191 34.10 0.96 5.22
CA ALA A 191 35.34 0.21 5.00
C ALA A 191 36.04 0.79 3.77
N ALA A 192 37.26 1.29 3.99
CA ALA A 192 38.12 1.91 2.98
C ALA A 192 38.64 0.90 1.94
#